data_AF-K1TGA4-F1
#
_entry.id   AF-K1TGA4-F1
#
_cell.length_a   1.000
_cell.length_b   1.000
_cell.length_c   1.000
_cell.angle_alpha   90.00
_cell.angle_beta   90.00
_cell.angle_gamma   90.00
#
_symmetry.space_group_name_H-M   'P 1'
#
loop_
_entity.id
_entity.type
_entity.pdbx_description
1 polymer ?
#
loop_
_entity_poly.entity_id
_entity_poly.type
_entity_poly.pdbx_seq_one_letter_code
_entity_poly.pdbx_strand_id
1 'polypeptide(L)' 'MFSTEKKGVRYMEMAEGYVTHMALDKDDQVIGYEFIKVGKMLEDIRHGMDANEALKKNTGSYGRYAEGVKFIDPREE' A
#
# COMPACT_ATOMS: atom_id res chain seq x y z
N MET A 1 -10.13 2.32 -7.58
CA MET A 1 -8.95 2.44 -8.46
C MET A 1 -9.11 3.69 -9.32
N PHE A 2 -8.06 4.47 -9.50
CA PHE A 2 -8.06 5.69 -10.31
C PHE A 2 -6.89 5.61 -11.31
N SER A 3 -7.08 6.02 -12.56
CA SER A 3 -5.99 6.04 -13.55
C SER A 3 -6.15 7.20 -14.51
N THR A 4 -5.04 7.83 -14.87
CA THR A 4 -4.99 8.83 -15.95
C THR A 4 -3.78 8.58 -16.83
N GLU A 5 -3.85 9.01 -18.08
CA GLU A 5 -2.73 8.90 -19.03
C GLU A 5 -1.44 9.57 -18.51
N LYS A 6 -1.57 10.66 -17.74
CA LYS A 6 -0.42 11.37 -17.15
C LYS A 6 0.17 10.72 -15.91
N LYS A 7 -0.65 10.03 -15.10
CA LYS A 7 -0.25 9.57 -13.75
C LYS A 7 -0.21 8.05 -13.60
N GLY A 8 -0.63 7.30 -14.62
CA GLY A 8 -0.74 5.85 -14.58
C GLY A 8 -1.85 5.36 -13.64
N VAL A 9 -1.85 4.04 -13.38
CA VAL A 9 -2.82 3.37 -12.50
C VAL A 9 -2.45 3.59 -11.04
N ARG A 10 -3.39 4.08 -10.24
CA ARG A 10 -3.27 4.29 -8.78
C ARG A 10 -4.28 3.41 -8.03
N TYR A 11 -3.74 2.52 -7.20
CA TYR A 11 -4.51 1.76 -6.23
C TYR A 11 -4.53 2.54 -4.92
N MET A 12 -5.71 2.92 -4.45
CA MET A 12 -5.88 3.66 -3.19
C MET A 12 -6.50 2.76 -2.11
N GLU A 13 -7.48 1.96 -2.51
CA GLU A 13 -8.11 0.96 -1.66
C GLU A 13 -8.29 -0.33 -2.46
N MET A 14 -7.92 -1.43 -1.81
CA MET A 14 -8.10 -2.80 -2.27
C MET A 14 -8.98 -3.54 -1.25
N ALA A 15 -9.53 -4.69 -1.63
CA ALA A 15 -10.29 -5.53 -0.68
C ALA A 15 -9.48 -5.90 0.57
N GLU A 16 -8.16 -5.94 0.44
CA GLU A 16 -7.23 -6.29 1.51
C GLU A 16 -6.87 -5.10 2.42
N GLY A 17 -7.12 -3.85 2.02
CA GLY A 17 -6.80 -2.68 2.82
C GLY A 17 -6.48 -1.43 2.00
N TYR A 18 -5.98 -0.42 2.72
CA TYR A 18 -5.59 0.87 2.17
C TYR A 18 -4.16 0.81 1.62
N VAL A 19 -3.95 1.18 0.37
CA VAL A 19 -2.64 1.11 -0.28
C VAL A 19 -1.80 2.33 0.10
N THR A 20 -0.58 2.11 0.58
CA THR A 20 0.37 3.16 1.00
C THR A 20 1.41 3.45 -0.05
N HIS A 21 1.93 2.42 -0.70
CA HIS A 21 2.99 2.53 -1.69
C HIS A 21 2.76 1.55 -2.83
N MET A 22 3.17 1.93 -4.03
CA MET A 22 3.21 1.05 -5.19
C MET A 22 4.65 0.84 -5.62
N ALA A 23 5.02 -0.40 -5.93
CA ALA A 23 6.31 -0.77 -6.46
C ALA A 23 6.27 -0.77 -7.99
N LEU A 24 7.21 -0.04 -8.59
CA LEU A 24 7.43 0.03 -10.03
C LEU A 24 8.72 -0.70 -10.41
N ASP A 25 8.69 -1.39 -11.55
CA ASP A 25 9.89 -1.95 -12.16
C ASP A 25 10.65 -0.91 -13.00
N LYS A 26 11.69 -1.37 -13.70
CA LYS A 26 12.56 -0.51 -14.52
C LYS A 26 11.86 0.12 -15.72
N ASP A 27 10.72 -0.43 -16.11
CA ASP A 27 9.91 0.04 -17.23
C ASP A 27 8.69 0.87 -16.74
N ASP A 28 8.76 1.37 -15.49
CA ASP A 28 7.70 2.13 -14.81
C ASP A 28 6.37 1.38 -14.69
N GLN A 29 6.38 0.05 -14.78
CA GLN A 29 5.17 -0.75 -14.62
C GLN A 29 4.93 -1.06 -13.14
N VAL A 30 3.68 -0.93 -12.70
CA VAL A 30 3.30 -1.30 -11.33
C VAL A 30 3.34 -2.82 -11.19
N ILE A 31 4.27 -3.32 -10.39
CA ILE A 31 4.51 -4.76 -10.19
C ILE A 31 4.05 -5.29 -8.82
N GLY A 32 3.70 -4.39 -7.90
CA GLY A 32 3.24 -4.72 -6.57
C GLY A 32 2.82 -3.48 -5.78
N TYR A 33 2.29 -3.69 -4.58
CA TYR A 33 1.89 -2.59 -3.70
C TYR A 33 1.94 -3.01 -2.22
N GLU A 34 2.15 -2.03 -1.35
CA GLU A 34 2.05 -2.15 0.10
C GLU A 34 0.70 -1.62 0.55
N PHE A 35 0.09 -2.28 1.51
CA PHE A 35 -1.21 -1.93 2.03
C PHE A 35 -1.32 -2.15 3.53
N ILE A 36 -2.22 -1.41 4.16
CA ILE A 36 -2.56 -1.51 5.58
C ILE A 36 -3.99 -2.02 5.72
N LYS A 37 -4.18 -3.06 6.52
CA LYS A 37 -5.50 -3.53 6.95
C LYS A 37 -6.08 -2.58 8.02
N VAL A 38 -6.58 -1.41 7.59
CA VAL A 38 -7.03 -0.34 8.50
C VAL A 38 -8.04 -0.83 9.54
N GLY A 39 -9.01 -1.65 9.14
CA GLY A 39 -9.99 -2.21 10.07
C GLY A 39 -9.36 -3.02 11.21
N LYS A 40 -8.44 -3.94 10.88
CA LYS A 40 -7.72 -4.76 11.87
C LYS A 40 -6.73 -3.94 12.69
N MET A 41 -6.08 -2.96 12.07
CA MET A 41 -5.19 -2.03 12.77
C MET A 41 -5.94 -1.25 13.85
N LEU A 42 -7.11 -0.69 13.51
CA LEU A 42 -7.94 0.04 14.48
C LEU A 42 -8.51 -0.88 15.57
N GLU A 43 -8.81 -2.13 15.24
CA GLU A 43 -9.21 -3.16 16.20
C GLU A 43 -8.06 -3.47 17.19
N ASP A 44 -6.84 -3.71 16.71
CA ASP A 44 -5.66 -3.93 17.55
C ASP A 44 -5.39 -2.72 18.48
N ILE A 45 -5.50 -1.49 17.96
CA ILE A 45 -5.37 -0.26 18.76
C ILE A 45 -6.46 -0.20 19.84
N ARG A 46 -7.71 -0.53 19.49
CA ARG A 46 -8.81 -0.57 20.45
C ARG A 46 -8.59 -1.60 21.57
N HIS A 47 -7.88 -2.69 21.28
CA HIS A 47 -7.48 -3.69 22.26
C HIS A 47 -6.22 -3.31 23.07
N GLY A 48 -5.69 -2.10 22.89
CA GLY A 48 -4.60 -1.55 23.69
C GLY A 48 -3.20 -1.76 23.12
N MET A 49 -3.09 -2.21 21.86
CA MET A 49 -1.80 -2.24 21.16
C MET A 49 -1.35 -0.82 20.82
N ASP A 50 -0.04 -0.56 20.89
CA ASP A 50 0.52 0.71 20.41
C ASP A 50 0.22 0.92 18.92
N ALA A 51 -0.05 2.16 18.53
CA ALA A 51 -0.44 2.49 17.16
C ALA A 51 0.66 2.14 16.14
N ASN A 52 1.94 2.31 16.47
CA ASN A 52 3.03 1.99 15.56
C ASN A 52 3.22 0.47 15.44
N GLU A 53 3.01 -0.27 16.53
CA GLU A 53 3.04 -1.74 16.51
C GLU A 53 1.88 -2.29 15.69
N ALA A 54 0.66 -1.77 15.91
CA ALA A 54 -0.54 -2.16 15.17
C ALA A 54 -0.39 -1.86 13.67
N LEU A 55 0.17 -0.69 13.32
CA LEU A 55 0.47 -0.31 11.94
C LEU A 55 1.41 -1.33 11.29
N LYS A 56 2.57 -1.61 11.90
CA LYS A 56 3.56 -2.56 11.37
C LYS A 56 2.98 -3.96 11.23
N LYS A 57 2.24 -4.43 12.23
CA LYS A 57 1.61 -5.76 12.26
C LYS A 57 0.56 -5.94 11.16
N ASN A 58 -0.15 -4.87 10.80
CA ASN A 58 -1.23 -4.90 9.82
C ASN A 58 -0.83 -4.37 8.44
N THR A 59 0.44 -4.01 8.27
CA THR A 59 1.02 -3.67 6.96
C THR A 59 1.45 -4.96 6.26
N GLY A 60 1.09 -5.08 4.99
CA GLY A 60 1.51 -6.18 4.13
C GLY A 60 1.82 -5.69 2.74
N SER A 61 2.39 -6.56 1.92
CA SER A 61 2.69 -6.27 0.52
C SER A 61 2.12 -7.36 -0.38
N TYR A 62 1.73 -6.98 -1.59
CA TYR A 62 1.21 -7.87 -2.62
C TYR A 62 2.01 -7.74 -3.92
N GLY A 63 2.09 -8.84 -4.67
CA GLY A 63 2.84 -8.90 -5.94
C GLY A 63 4.35 -8.92 -5.73
N ARG A 64 5.09 -8.43 -6.73
CA ARG A 64 6.56 -8.36 -6.71
C ARG A 64 7.05 -7.07 -6.03
N TYR A 65 6.41 -6.69 -4.93
CA TYR A 65 6.68 -5.42 -4.25
C TYR A 65 8.15 -5.27 -3.85
N ALA A 66 8.77 -6.35 -3.36
CA ALA A 66 10.19 -6.37 -3.00
C ALA A 66 11.16 -6.23 -4.19
N GLU A 67 10.69 -6.47 -5.42
CA GLU A 67 11.48 -6.31 -6.65
C GLU A 67 11.34 -4.90 -7.24
N GLY A 68 10.56 -4.02 -6.60
CA GLY A 68 10.38 -2.64 -7.01
C GLY A 68 11.70 -1.87 -6.99
N VAL A 69 12.05 -1.25 -8.12
CA VAL A 69 13.17 -0.32 -8.19
C VAL A 69 12.76 1.10 -7.82
N LYS A 70 11.46 1.43 -7.92
CA LYS A 70 10.88 2.70 -7.48
C LYS A 70 9.64 2.43 -6.64
N PHE A 71 9.49 3.16 -5.53
CA PHE A 71 8.30 3.12 -4.68
C PHE A 71 7.62 4.47 -4.73
N ILE A 72 6.34 4.49 -5.07
CA ILE A 72 5.58 5.72 -5.27
C ILE A 72 4.35 5.74 -4.37
N ASP A 73 4.07 6.91 -3.80
CA ASP A 73 2.82 7.13 -3.09
C ASP A 73 1.71 7.40 -4.13
N PRO A 74 0.64 6.60 -4.17
CA PRO A 74 -0.46 6.80 -5.11
C PRO A 74 -1.23 8.12 -4.92
N ARG A 75 -1.04 8.83 -3.80
CA ARG A 75 -1.68 10.11 -3.46
C ARG A 75 -0.93 11.33 -3.94
N GLU A 76 0.39 11.32 -3.80
CA GLU A 76 1.23 12.50 -3.97
C GLU A 76 1.86 12.58 -5.37
N GLU A 77 2.10 11.43 -6.02
CA GLU A 77 2.49 11.36 -7.44
C GLU A 77 1.28 11.11 -8.35
#